data_AF-A0AB36GFJ5-F1
#
_entry.id   AF-A0AB36GFJ5-F1
#
_cell.length_a   1.000
_cell.length_b   1.000
_cell.length_c   1.000
_cell.angle_alpha   90.00
_cell.angle_beta   90.00
_cell.angle_gamma   90.00
#
_symmetry.space_group_name_H-M   'P 1'
#
loop_
_entity.id
_entity.type
_entity.pdbx_description
1 polymer ?
#
loop_
_entity_poly.entity_id
_entity_poly.type
_entity_poly.pdbx_seq_one_letter_code
_entity_poly.pdbx_strand_id
1 'polypeptide(L)'
;GRFVSQDPIGLQGGINLFEYAPNPIIWVDPLGLKNYRDKFWERAGEQDRGKYQVHHIIPQDIFKKEDSGNILRCHGMDVDNLGNLIGLPRNVNDHPRKGSPWFGNAQHNSNHEAYSGAVQRAIVRIGSKGSCLQQKSKLLALQKSLRRMLQRGEPIMKRSGATDQQWDGILRGY
;
A
#
# COMPACT_ATOMS: atom_id res chain seq x y z
N GLY A 1 -17.18 -12.21 -25.94
CA GLY A 1 -17.87 -11.86 -24.68
C GLY A 1 -18.71 -10.62 -24.90
N ARG A 2 -19.66 -10.33 -23.99
CA ARG A 2 -20.45 -9.08 -23.99
C ARG A 2 -20.58 -8.57 -22.56
N PHE A 3 -20.74 -7.27 -22.37
CA PHE A 3 -21.07 -6.72 -21.05
C PHE A 3 -22.48 -7.11 -20.63
N VAL A 4 -22.73 -7.19 -19.32
CA VAL A 4 -24.05 -7.49 -18.74
C VAL A 4 -24.91 -6.23 -18.64
N SER A 5 -24.27 -5.07 -18.50
CA SER A 5 -24.87 -3.74 -18.50
C SER A 5 -24.31 -2.89 -19.65
N GLN A 6 -25.07 -1.90 -20.08
CA GLN A 6 -24.67 -0.96 -21.13
C GLN A 6 -23.35 -0.24 -20.78
N ASP A 7 -22.48 -0.06 -21.78
CA ASP A 7 -21.21 0.64 -21.62
C ASP A 7 -21.45 2.10 -21.13
N PRO A 8 -20.89 2.49 -19.96
CA PRO A 8 -21.03 3.83 -19.40
C PRO A 8 -20.51 4.95 -20.31
N ILE A 9 -19.59 4.68 -21.26
CA ILE A 9 -19.12 5.69 -22.23
C ILE A 9 -20.07 5.85 -23.44
N GLY A 10 -21.15 5.05 -23.50
CA GLY A 10 -22.23 5.19 -24.47
C GLY A 10 -21.76 5.01 -25.92
N LEU A 11 -22.36 5.77 -26.85
CA LEU A 11 -22.01 5.70 -28.28
C LEU A 11 -20.57 6.13 -28.60
N GLN A 12 -19.84 6.72 -27.64
CA GLN A 12 -18.41 6.98 -27.80
C GLN A 12 -17.58 5.69 -27.80
N GLY A 13 -18.07 4.61 -27.18
CA GLY A 13 -17.45 3.28 -27.19
C GLY A 13 -17.77 2.45 -28.43
N GLY A 14 -18.62 2.96 -29.32
CA GLY A 14 -19.10 2.27 -30.51
C GLY A 14 -20.62 2.14 -30.56
N ILE A 15 -21.13 1.68 -31.70
CA ILE A 15 -22.59 1.53 -31.91
C ILE A 15 -23.18 0.35 -31.11
N ASN A 16 -22.35 -0.61 -30.70
CA ASN A 16 -22.77 -1.75 -29.92
C ASN A 16 -22.47 -1.52 -28.43
N LEU A 17 -23.50 -1.07 -27.72
CA LEU A 17 -23.46 -0.65 -26.32
C LEU A 17 -23.14 -1.78 -25.32
N PHE A 18 -22.99 -3.02 -25.76
CA PHE A 18 -22.63 -4.18 -24.92
C PHE A 18 -21.36 -4.87 -25.40
N GLU A 19 -20.64 -4.26 -26.35
CA GLU A 19 -19.43 -4.84 -26.94
C GLU A 19 -18.26 -4.80 -25.96
N TYR A 20 -17.68 -5.97 -25.69
CA TYR A 20 -16.53 -6.08 -24.79
C TYR A 20 -15.21 -5.70 -25.49
N ALA A 21 -15.00 -6.21 -26.70
CA ALA A 21 -13.86 -5.90 -27.55
C ALA A 21 -14.20 -6.28 -29.00
N PRO A 22 -13.71 -5.53 -30.02
CA PRO A 22 -13.98 -5.82 -31.43
C PRO A 22 -13.61 -7.24 -31.86
N ASN A 23 -12.57 -7.81 -31.25
CA ASN A 23 -12.24 -9.21 -31.40
C ASN A 23 -11.50 -9.72 -30.14
N PRO A 24 -12.13 -10.57 -29.30
CA PRO A 24 -11.56 -11.01 -28.04
C PRO A 24 -10.38 -12.00 -28.19
N ILE A 25 -10.05 -12.46 -29.42
CA ILE A 25 -8.89 -13.30 -29.69
C ILE A 25 -7.62 -12.46 -29.87
N ILE A 26 -7.76 -11.23 -30.39
CA ILE A 26 -6.61 -10.36 -30.73
C ILE A 26 -6.52 -9.11 -29.84
N TRP A 27 -7.63 -8.67 -29.24
CA TRP A 27 -7.67 -7.52 -28.34
C TRP A 27 -7.59 -7.97 -26.88
N VAL A 28 -6.55 -7.49 -26.20
CA VAL A 28 -6.39 -7.55 -24.75
C VAL A 28 -6.73 -6.16 -24.21
N ASP A 29 -7.51 -6.07 -23.13
CA ASP A 29 -7.61 -4.84 -22.32
C ASP A 29 -6.39 -4.76 -21.38
N PRO A 30 -5.35 -3.97 -21.71
CA PRO A 30 -4.14 -3.91 -20.91
C PRO A 30 -4.34 -3.08 -19.63
N LEU A 31 -5.42 -2.28 -19.58
CA LEU A 31 -5.76 -1.38 -18.48
C LEU A 31 -6.72 -2.01 -17.47
N GLY A 32 -7.09 -3.28 -17.68
CA GLY A 32 -8.01 -4.01 -16.82
C GLY A 32 -7.78 -3.73 -15.33
N LEU A 33 -8.87 -3.55 -14.59
CA LEU A 33 -8.88 -3.16 -13.18
C LEU A 33 -8.24 -4.25 -12.30
N LYS A 34 -6.91 -4.29 -12.26
CA LYS A 34 -6.15 -5.14 -11.34
C LYS A 34 -6.20 -4.51 -9.95
N ASN A 35 -6.68 -5.27 -8.98
CA ASN A 35 -6.58 -4.86 -7.58
C ASN A 35 -5.10 -4.80 -7.14
N TYR A 36 -4.83 -4.09 -6.05
CA TYR A 36 -3.46 -3.89 -5.54
C TYR A 36 -2.75 -5.20 -5.17
N ARG A 37 -3.49 -6.25 -4.79
CA ARG A 37 -2.93 -7.54 -4.40
C ARG A 37 -2.39 -8.27 -5.63
N ASP A 38 -3.12 -8.25 -6.74
CA ASP A 38 -2.68 -8.86 -7.98
C ASP A 38 -1.45 -8.13 -8.55
N LYS A 39 -1.45 -6.79 -8.52
CA LYS A 39 -0.26 -5.99 -8.87
C LYS A 39 0.97 -6.37 -8.02
N PHE A 40 0.77 -6.57 -6.72
CA PHE A 40 1.84 -6.99 -5.83
C PHE A 40 2.37 -8.38 -6.21
N TRP A 41 1.49 -9.36 -6.39
CA TRP A 41 1.91 -10.75 -6.66
C TRP A 41 2.55 -10.93 -8.03
N GLU A 42 2.10 -10.19 -9.04
CA GLU A 42 2.76 -10.12 -10.35
C GLU A 42 4.23 -9.67 -10.23
N ARG A 43 4.53 -8.76 -9.30
CA ARG A 43 5.88 -8.23 -9.11
C ARG A 43 6.73 -9.01 -8.10
N ALA A 44 6.10 -9.53 -7.05
CA ALA A 44 6.75 -10.23 -5.94
C ALA A 44 6.92 -11.74 -6.16
N GLY A 45 6.15 -12.32 -7.10
CA GLY A 45 6.10 -13.74 -7.41
C GLY A 45 5.01 -14.48 -6.63
N GLU A 46 4.22 -15.29 -7.34
CA GLU A 46 3.02 -15.97 -6.84
C GLU A 46 3.29 -17.15 -5.90
N GLN A 47 4.53 -17.66 -5.87
CA GLN A 47 4.87 -18.90 -5.15
C GLN A 47 4.61 -18.86 -3.64
N ASP A 48 4.54 -17.65 -3.07
CA ASP A 48 4.34 -17.44 -1.63
C ASP A 48 2.93 -16.85 -1.31
N ARG A 49 2.01 -16.80 -2.29
CA ARG A 49 0.66 -16.20 -2.12
C ARG A 49 -0.16 -16.80 -0.98
N GLY A 50 0.00 -18.10 -0.73
CA GLY A 50 -0.65 -18.82 0.37
C GLY A 50 -0.08 -18.50 1.76
N LYS A 51 1.17 -18.02 1.85
CA LYS A 51 1.89 -17.82 3.10
C LYS A 51 1.86 -16.37 3.61
N TYR A 52 1.67 -15.41 2.71
CA TYR A 52 1.68 -13.99 3.06
C TYR A 52 0.39 -13.27 2.69
N GLN A 53 0.09 -12.24 3.48
CA GLN A 53 -0.90 -11.24 3.16
C GLN A 53 -0.24 -9.96 2.67
N VAL A 54 -0.81 -9.35 1.63
CA VAL A 54 -0.39 -8.03 1.16
C VAL A 54 -0.88 -6.99 2.16
N HIS A 55 0.04 -6.15 2.61
CA HIS A 55 -0.18 -5.12 3.62
C HIS A 55 0.29 -3.76 3.10
N HIS A 56 -0.43 -2.70 3.47
CA HIS A 56 -0.06 -1.32 3.18
C HIS A 56 0.91 -0.78 4.24
N ILE A 57 2.11 -0.38 3.84
CA ILE A 57 3.18 0.13 4.72
C ILE A 57 2.71 1.39 5.45
N ILE A 58 2.21 2.38 4.69
CA ILE A 58 1.43 3.49 5.21
C ILE A 58 -0.03 3.02 5.21
N PRO A 59 -0.68 2.93 6.39
CA PRO A 59 -2.03 2.41 6.51
C PRO A 59 -3.06 3.11 5.62
N GLN A 60 -3.95 2.33 5.00
CA GLN A 60 -4.98 2.81 4.08
C GLN A 60 -5.93 3.83 4.74
N ASP A 61 -6.19 3.71 6.04
CA ASP A 61 -7.05 4.65 6.79
C ASP A 61 -6.46 6.07 6.82
N ILE A 62 -5.14 6.22 6.81
CA ILE A 62 -4.47 7.53 6.79
C ILE A 62 -4.73 8.26 5.48
N PHE A 63 -4.74 7.55 4.33
CA PHE A 63 -5.06 8.15 3.03
C PHE A 63 -6.52 8.64 2.93
N LYS A 64 -7.41 8.12 3.78
CA LYS A 64 -8.83 8.53 3.84
C LYS A 64 -9.07 9.75 4.71
N LYS A 65 -8.12 10.12 5.59
CA LYS A 65 -8.24 11.31 6.43
C LYS A 65 -7.90 12.56 5.63
N GLU A 66 -8.64 13.64 5.84
CA GLU A 66 -8.48 14.87 5.06
C GLU A 66 -7.09 15.48 5.24
N ASP A 67 -6.59 15.58 6.46
CA ASP A 67 -5.29 16.16 6.80
C ASP A 67 -4.12 15.46 6.09
N SER A 68 -3.91 14.21 6.43
CA SER A 68 -2.78 13.38 6.07
C SER A 68 -2.95 12.80 4.67
N GLY A 69 -4.18 12.45 4.28
CA GLY A 69 -4.50 12.03 2.93
C GLY A 69 -4.25 13.13 1.89
N ASN A 70 -4.58 14.39 2.18
CA ASN A 70 -4.25 15.50 1.27
C ASN A 70 -2.73 15.68 1.13
N ILE A 71 -1.99 15.66 2.24
CA ILE A 71 -0.51 15.74 2.21
C ILE A 71 0.07 14.63 1.31
N LEU A 72 -0.34 13.38 1.53
CA LEU A 72 0.16 12.24 0.75
C LEU A 72 -0.17 12.37 -0.75
N ARG A 73 -1.42 12.68 -1.09
CA ARG A 73 -1.87 12.85 -2.48
C ARG A 73 -1.18 14.00 -3.18
N CYS A 74 -1.02 15.15 -2.52
CA CYS A 74 -0.29 16.30 -3.07
C CYS A 74 1.16 15.97 -3.45
N HIS A 75 1.78 15.00 -2.78
CA HIS A 75 3.14 14.53 -3.07
C HIS A 75 3.20 13.33 -4.03
N GLY A 76 2.06 12.94 -4.61
CA GLY A 76 1.95 11.83 -5.56
C GLY A 76 2.08 10.46 -4.91
N MET A 77 1.84 10.35 -3.59
CA MET A 77 1.78 9.06 -2.91
C MET A 77 0.38 8.48 -3.08
N ASP A 78 0.33 7.29 -3.67
CA ASP A 78 -0.91 6.54 -3.87
C ASP A 78 -0.97 5.37 -2.89
N VAL A 79 -2.17 5.11 -2.37
CA VAL A 79 -2.40 4.09 -1.35
C VAL A 79 -2.04 2.69 -1.85
N ASP A 80 -2.37 2.39 -3.10
CA ASP A 80 -2.23 1.07 -3.71
C ASP A 80 -0.97 0.94 -4.57
N ASN A 81 -0.09 1.94 -4.52
CA ASN A 81 1.20 1.91 -5.20
C ASN A 81 2.07 0.76 -4.67
N LEU A 82 2.77 0.06 -5.55
CA LEU A 82 3.71 -1.02 -5.19
C LEU A 82 4.75 -0.59 -4.13
N GLY A 83 5.15 0.68 -4.11
CA GLY A 83 6.04 1.25 -3.10
C GLY A 83 5.43 1.28 -1.69
N ASN A 84 4.10 1.29 -1.59
CA ASN A 84 3.35 1.23 -0.35
C ASN A 84 2.91 -0.19 0.03
N LEU A 85 3.22 -1.21 -0.77
CA LEU A 85 2.85 -2.59 -0.48
C LEU A 85 4.03 -3.39 0.07
N ILE A 86 3.72 -4.35 0.94
CA ILE A 86 4.65 -5.35 1.46
C ILE A 86 3.90 -6.64 1.80
N GLY A 87 4.49 -7.80 1.52
CA GLY A 87 3.96 -9.09 1.94
C GLY A 87 4.39 -9.40 3.37
N LEU A 88 3.43 -9.65 4.26
CA LEU A 88 3.68 -10.02 5.64
C LEU A 88 3.21 -11.45 5.93
N PRO A 89 3.95 -12.23 6.73
CA PRO A 89 3.61 -13.60 7.06
C PRO A 89 2.22 -13.71 7.70
N ARG A 90 1.47 -14.75 7.32
CA ARG A 90 0.24 -15.13 8.03
C ARG A 90 0.53 -15.88 9.32
N ASN A 91 1.57 -16.71 9.33
CA ASN A 91 1.97 -17.50 10.49
C ASN A 91 3.41 -17.21 10.90
N VAL A 92 3.74 -17.51 12.15
CA VAL A 92 5.09 -17.26 12.70
C VAL A 92 6.19 -17.98 11.92
N ASN A 93 5.87 -19.13 11.32
CA ASN A 93 6.82 -19.96 10.58
C ASN A 93 6.96 -19.55 9.10
N ASP A 94 6.12 -18.65 8.60
CA ASP A 94 6.12 -18.19 7.21
C ASP A 94 7.17 -17.10 6.97
N HIS A 95 8.42 -17.32 7.41
CA HIS A 95 9.46 -16.29 7.39
C HIS A 95 9.84 -15.83 5.96
N PRO A 96 10.10 -14.51 5.76
CA PRO A 96 10.53 -13.91 4.49
C PRO A 96 11.80 -14.53 3.94
N ARG A 97 11.85 -14.58 2.61
CA ARG A 97 13.09 -14.81 1.87
C ARG A 97 14.10 -13.72 2.25
N LYS A 98 15.22 -14.12 2.84
CA LYS A 98 16.34 -13.21 3.11
C LYS A 98 16.70 -12.47 1.82
N GLY A 99 16.76 -11.14 1.86
CA GLY A 99 17.14 -10.29 0.73
C GLY A 99 16.01 -9.87 -0.21
N SER A 100 14.75 -10.29 0.01
CA SER A 100 13.64 -9.80 -0.82
C SER A 100 13.21 -8.36 -0.44
N PRO A 101 13.05 -7.45 -1.41
CA PRO A 101 12.49 -6.13 -1.15
C PRO A 101 10.97 -6.13 -0.91
N TRP A 102 10.29 -7.25 -1.21
CA TRP A 102 8.83 -7.36 -1.22
C TRP A 102 8.22 -7.94 0.05
N PHE A 103 9.01 -8.65 0.86
CA PHE A 103 8.50 -9.39 2.02
C PHE A 103 9.12 -8.89 3.32
N GLY A 104 8.32 -8.89 4.39
CA GLY A 104 8.75 -8.56 5.74
C GLY A 104 8.58 -9.68 6.75
N ASN A 105 9.07 -9.46 7.97
CA ASN A 105 9.00 -10.42 9.09
C ASN A 105 7.89 -10.09 10.08
N ALA A 106 7.31 -8.88 10.01
CA ALA A 106 6.32 -8.42 10.97
C ALA A 106 4.99 -9.17 10.77
N GLN A 107 4.32 -9.51 11.87
CA GLN A 107 3.02 -10.16 11.84
C GLN A 107 1.89 -9.14 11.90
N HIS A 108 0.90 -9.27 11.00
CA HIS A 108 -0.26 -8.39 10.92
C HIS A 108 -1.51 -9.17 11.37
N ASN A 109 -1.61 -9.39 12.69
CA ASN A 109 -2.60 -10.32 13.26
C ASN A 109 -3.80 -9.61 13.91
N SER A 110 -3.84 -8.27 13.93
CA SER A 110 -5.01 -7.49 14.37
C SER A 110 -4.89 -6.01 13.97
N ASN A 111 -5.88 -5.21 14.35
CA ASN A 111 -5.90 -3.76 14.18
C ASN A 111 -4.71 -3.07 14.87
N HIS A 112 -4.18 -2.02 14.25
CA HIS A 112 -2.96 -1.33 14.66
C HIS A 112 -3.15 0.19 14.73
N GLU A 113 -4.12 0.63 15.53
CA GLU A 113 -4.48 2.06 15.67
C GLU A 113 -3.31 2.92 16.17
N ALA A 114 -2.54 2.43 17.14
CA ALA A 114 -1.36 3.10 17.67
C ALA A 114 -0.31 3.39 16.58
N TYR A 115 -0.02 2.38 15.75
CA TYR A 115 0.88 2.51 14.61
C TYR A 115 0.32 3.51 13.59
N SER A 116 -0.96 3.38 13.21
CA SER A 116 -1.61 4.33 12.31
C SER A 116 -1.55 5.78 12.83
N GLY A 117 -1.78 5.97 14.13
CA GLY A 117 -1.70 7.27 14.79
C GLY A 117 -0.29 7.88 14.76
N ALA A 118 0.74 7.09 15.06
CA ALA A 118 2.13 7.56 15.02
C ALA A 118 2.57 7.92 13.60
N VAL A 119 2.21 7.11 12.60
CA VAL A 119 2.49 7.38 11.19
C VAL A 119 1.75 8.64 10.72
N GLN A 120 0.48 8.82 11.11
CA GLN A 120 -0.28 10.04 10.79
C GLN A 120 0.40 11.29 11.36
N ARG A 121 0.81 11.26 12.64
CA ARG A 121 1.52 12.38 13.28
C ARG A 121 2.82 12.74 12.54
N ALA A 122 3.59 11.74 12.12
CA ALA A 122 4.81 11.98 11.34
C ALA A 122 4.50 12.64 9.98
N ILE A 123 3.48 12.18 9.26
CA ILE A 123 3.05 12.76 7.99
C ILE A 123 2.63 14.22 8.15
N VAL A 124 1.81 14.52 9.17
CA VAL A 124 1.37 15.91 9.46
C VAL A 124 2.56 16.80 9.85
N ARG A 125 3.51 16.28 10.63
CA ARG A 125 4.75 17.02 10.98
C ARG A 125 5.59 17.34 9.74
N ILE A 126 5.73 16.39 8.82
CA ILE A 126 6.41 16.61 7.56
C ILE A 126 5.67 17.65 6.71
N GLY A 127 4.35 17.51 6.53
CA GLY A 127 3.55 18.40 5.68
C GLY A 127 3.41 19.83 6.19
N SER A 128 3.66 20.07 7.49
CA SER A 128 3.58 21.40 8.11
C SER A 128 4.87 22.23 7.98
N LYS A 129 5.97 21.68 7.44
CA LYS A 129 7.28 22.36 7.40
C LYS A 129 8.03 22.12 6.09
N GLY A 130 8.89 23.07 5.74
CA GLY A 130 9.81 22.97 4.59
C GLY A 130 9.14 23.15 3.22
N SER A 131 9.95 23.08 2.17
CA SER A 131 9.49 23.18 0.79
C SER A 131 8.83 21.89 0.30
N CYS A 132 8.05 21.96 -0.77
CA CYS A 132 7.41 20.79 -1.39
C CYS A 132 8.41 19.64 -1.67
N LEU A 133 9.59 19.96 -2.21
CA LEU A 133 10.65 18.97 -2.48
C LEU A 133 11.19 18.31 -1.19
N GLN A 134 11.35 19.10 -0.12
CA GLN A 134 11.79 18.59 1.18
C GLN A 134 10.73 17.68 1.80
N GLN A 135 9.46 18.08 1.72
CA GLN A 135 8.33 17.28 2.20
C GLN A 135 8.26 15.93 1.49
N LYS A 136 8.29 15.92 0.14
CA LYS A 136 8.30 14.69 -0.66
C LYS A 136 9.46 13.78 -0.28
N SER A 137 10.67 14.33 -0.15
CA SER A 137 11.86 13.56 0.22
C SER A 137 11.72 12.92 1.61
N LYS A 138 11.17 13.66 2.58
CA LYS A 138 10.90 13.16 3.94
C LYS A 138 9.81 12.10 3.97
N LEU A 139 8.73 12.26 3.21
CA LEU A 139 7.66 11.26 3.11
C LEU A 139 8.17 9.93 2.50
N LEU A 140 9.00 10.00 1.46
CA LEU A 140 9.64 8.82 0.88
C LEU A 140 10.62 8.17 1.86
N ALA A 141 11.37 8.97 2.63
CA ALA A 141 12.26 8.46 3.68
C ALA A 141 11.48 7.79 4.83
N LEU A 142 10.34 8.36 5.23
CA LEU A 142 9.41 7.77 6.19
C LEU A 142 8.92 6.41 5.68
N GLN A 143 8.35 6.34 4.47
CA GLN A 143 7.86 5.08 3.88
C GLN A 143 8.96 4.01 3.81
N LYS A 144 10.17 4.40 3.39
CA LYS A 144 11.33 3.50 3.34
C LYS A 144 11.74 2.99 4.71
N SER A 145 11.65 3.83 5.74
CA SER A 145 11.96 3.44 7.12
C SER A 145 10.91 2.49 7.67
N LEU A 146 9.63 2.80 7.51
CA LEU A 146 8.53 1.89 7.88
C LEU A 146 8.70 0.52 7.21
N ARG A 147 8.99 0.47 5.90
CA ARG A 147 9.29 -0.78 5.19
C ARG A 147 10.41 -1.57 5.88
N ARG A 148 11.51 -0.91 6.25
CA ARG A 148 12.65 -1.57 6.92
C ARG A 148 12.28 -2.13 8.29
N MET A 149 11.45 -1.41 9.05
CA MET A 149 10.95 -1.87 10.34
C MET A 149 10.13 -3.16 10.17
N LEU A 150 9.19 -3.16 9.21
CA LEU A 150 8.40 -4.35 8.86
C LEU A 150 9.28 -5.51 8.38
N GLN A 151 10.33 -5.22 7.61
CA GLN A 151 11.31 -6.21 7.16
C GLN A 151 12.10 -6.83 8.31
N ARG A 152 12.41 -6.06 9.36
CA ARG A 152 13.09 -6.55 10.56
C ARG A 152 12.19 -7.34 11.51
N GLY A 153 10.88 -7.28 11.31
CA GLY A 153 9.92 -7.92 12.20
C GLY A 153 9.54 -7.05 13.38
N GLU A 154 9.79 -5.74 13.30
CA GLU A 154 9.32 -4.81 14.31
C GLU A 154 7.78 -4.87 14.33
N PRO A 155 7.18 -5.14 15.50
CA PRO A 155 5.78 -5.54 15.56
C PRO A 155 4.86 -4.38 15.20
N ILE A 156 3.95 -4.57 14.24
CA ILE A 156 2.88 -3.59 13.94
C ILE A 156 1.87 -3.47 15.12
N MET A 157 2.00 -4.35 16.12
CA MET A 157 0.92 -4.85 16.96
C MET A 157 1.32 -5.09 18.42
N LYS A 158 0.33 -4.96 19.31
CA LYS A 158 0.40 -4.86 20.78
C LYS A 158 0.56 -6.19 21.53
N ARG A 159 1.40 -7.13 21.09
CA ARG A 159 1.80 -8.27 21.95
C ARG A 159 3.29 -8.16 22.30
N SER A 160 3.52 -7.85 23.57
CA SER A 160 4.81 -7.66 24.24
C SER A 160 5.43 -6.26 24.20
N GLY A 161 4.64 -5.22 24.52
CA GLY A 161 5.19 -3.96 25.05
C GLY A 161 5.34 -2.79 24.08
N ALA A 162 4.86 -2.88 22.83
CA ALA A 162 4.86 -1.74 21.92
C ALA A 162 3.79 -0.70 22.27
N THR A 163 4.22 0.52 22.58
CA THR A 163 3.36 1.66 22.94
C THR A 163 3.44 2.77 21.90
N ASP A 164 2.45 3.65 21.87
CA ASP A 164 2.45 4.88 21.06
C ASP A 164 3.76 5.67 21.21
N GLN A 165 4.32 5.71 22.43
CA GLN A 165 5.58 6.39 22.73
C GLN A 165 6.79 5.76 22.04
N GLN A 166 6.81 4.43 21.83
CA GLN A 166 7.90 3.78 21.11
C GLN A 166 7.91 4.19 19.64
N TRP A 167 6.73 4.18 18.99
CA TRP A 167 6.59 4.62 17.61
C TRP A 167 6.84 6.12 17.48
N ASP A 168 6.32 6.93 18.40
CA ASP A 168 6.60 8.36 18.43
C ASP A 168 8.08 8.65 18.63
N GLY A 169 8.81 7.86 19.42
CA GLY A 169 10.25 7.97 19.57
C GLY A 169 10.99 7.70 18.27
N ILE A 170 10.66 6.59 17.59
CA ILE A 170 11.29 6.20 16.32
C ILE A 170 10.97 7.20 15.21
N LEU A 171 9.73 7.71 15.18
CA LEU A 171 9.23 8.61 14.14
C LEU A 171 9.38 10.09 14.53
N ARG A 172 9.97 10.43 15.69
CA ARG A 172 10.20 11.82 16.12
C ARG A 172 11.09 12.59 15.15
N GLY A 173 11.99 11.88 14.46
CA GLY A 173 12.94 12.47 13.51
C GLY A 173 12.36 12.88 12.15
N TYR A 174 11.10 12.53 11.86
CA TYR A 174 10.39 12.89 10.64
C TYR A 174 9.46 14.07 10.87
#